data_AF-A0A1J5IVP9-F1
#
_entry.id   AF-A0A1J5IVP9-F1
#
_cell.length_a   1.000
_cell.length_b   1.000
_cell.length_c   1.000
_cell.angle_alpha   90.00
_cell.angle_beta   90.00
_cell.angle_gamma   90.00
#
_symmetry.space_group_name_H-M   'P 1'
#
loop_
_entity.id
_entity.type
_entity.pdbx_description
1 polymer ?
#
loop_
_entity_poly.entity_id
_entity_poly.type
_entity_poly.pdbx_seq_one_letter_code
_entity_poly.pdbx_strand_id
1 'polypeptide(L)'
;MNLKSRQGWLIWSWCFISWLGYAHAETSQQQCVLVTGTASLDGVSEDFARQMAIRNGLKLASMQNNLSISSDQVVTNYTLHKDMTHFTSQSKVSNFAIVEEGIKPPAFDDLFDRDGKKIQDPEAIRKLNTYQVKLEVCLTEDPRACNKVPGNHLQPKLAVARPVIADSYQGRDISNLLTGYHTELERRLKLQGYQNLVALEESTVIDTRQPIAPNLSPEVMEPIRETTGAQYVLLTVIRSISAHNEDSAAWNKIKRFYNHEIKPNVRYLEVEFFVVDLIHNEVVSQQREGFDVKGDVEVGRDRPFGTSAFFATDTGMVFDAILRLQTQGVYNSLKCQPVESQIIDIRDGEYVLYLTRASGARVGDEFAVYHRQGRPVRYQGVRLGSDSTPTGFLKIIRLHSKFAVAEVLAKEGLMEVGDSVRSW
;
A
#
# COMPACT_ATOMS: atom_id res chain seq x y z
N MET A 1 -10.09 76.38 50.87
CA MET A 1 -9.45 77.09 49.75
C MET A 1 -9.33 76.13 48.57
N ASN A 2 -10.00 76.47 47.45
CA ASN A 2 -9.89 76.00 46.05
C ASN A 2 -9.66 74.49 45.77
N LEU A 3 -10.58 73.67 45.21
CA LEU A 3 -11.39 73.69 43.96
C LEU A 3 -10.59 73.51 42.64
N LYS A 4 -11.12 72.58 41.81
CA LYS A 4 -10.83 72.21 40.39
C LYS A 4 -9.85 71.03 40.18
N SER A 5 -10.02 70.11 39.23
CA SER A 5 -11.05 69.75 38.23
C SER A 5 -10.57 68.44 37.56
N ARG A 6 -11.37 67.38 37.43
CA ARG A 6 -12.13 66.93 36.22
C ARG A 6 -11.28 66.55 34.97
N GLN A 7 -11.67 65.40 34.38
CA GLN A 7 -11.37 64.84 33.03
C GLN A 7 -10.08 64.01 32.90
N GLY A 8 -10.03 62.87 32.23
CA GLY A 8 -11.02 62.16 31.40
C GLY A 8 -10.50 60.76 31.03
N TRP A 9 -11.44 59.90 30.61
CA TRP A 9 -11.21 58.57 30.04
C TRP A 9 -10.15 58.56 28.94
N LEU A 10 -9.28 57.55 28.93
CA LEU A 10 -8.71 56.99 27.70
C LEU A 10 -8.52 55.48 27.87
N ILE A 11 -9.39 54.77 27.16
CA ILE A 11 -9.41 53.33 26.93
C ILE A 11 -8.11 52.97 26.20
N TRP A 12 -7.21 52.24 26.85
CA TRP A 12 -6.10 51.60 26.16
C TRP A 12 -6.56 50.24 25.64
N SER A 13 -7.11 50.30 24.43
CA SER A 13 -7.35 49.16 23.56
C SER A 13 -6.00 48.54 23.21
N TRP A 14 -5.65 47.40 23.81
CA TRP A 14 -4.51 46.60 23.38
C TRP A 14 -4.93 45.84 22.12
N CYS A 15 -4.38 46.28 20.98
CA CYS A 15 -4.45 45.57 19.71
C CYS A 15 -3.99 44.12 19.87
N PHE A 16 -4.95 43.20 19.88
CA PHE A 16 -4.71 41.84 19.40
C PHE A 16 -4.36 41.93 17.92
N ILE A 17 -3.07 41.90 17.60
CA ILE A 17 -2.62 41.59 16.24
C ILE A 17 -2.92 40.10 16.05
N SER A 18 -4.10 39.82 15.49
CA SER A 18 -4.44 38.51 14.98
C SER A 18 -3.47 38.18 13.85
N TRP A 19 -2.48 37.34 14.14
CA TRP A 19 -1.70 36.65 13.13
C TRP A 19 -2.62 35.62 12.48
N LEU A 20 -3.49 36.09 11.59
CA LEU A 20 -4.21 35.26 10.64
C LEU A 20 -3.15 34.69 9.70
N GLY A 21 -2.60 33.55 10.09
CA GLY A 21 -1.85 32.70 9.18
C GLY A 21 -2.76 32.34 8.02
N TYR A 22 -2.57 33.02 6.89
CA TYR A 22 -3.05 32.56 5.61
C TYR A 22 -2.38 31.21 5.35
N ALA A 23 -3.07 30.12 5.72
CA ALA A 23 -2.80 28.83 5.13
C ALA A 23 -3.11 29.00 3.64
N HIS A 24 -2.07 29.20 2.83
CA HIS A 24 -2.18 29.03 1.40
C HIS A 24 -2.63 27.59 1.18
N ALA A 25 -3.91 27.41 0.85
CA ALA A 25 -4.35 26.20 0.19
C ALA A 25 -3.62 26.19 -1.16
N GLU A 26 -2.53 25.43 -1.24
CA GLU A 26 -1.94 25.06 -2.52
C GLU A 26 -3.02 24.28 -3.29
N THR A 27 -3.76 24.98 -4.15
CA THR A 27 -4.53 24.36 -5.21
C THR A 27 -3.54 23.62 -6.09
N SER A 28 -3.38 22.31 -5.88
CA SER A 28 -2.61 21.47 -6.80
C SER A 28 -3.23 21.66 -8.19
N GLN A 29 -2.48 22.22 -9.14
CA GLN A 29 -2.96 22.38 -10.50
C GLN A 29 -3.24 20.99 -11.08
N GLN A 30 -4.51 20.62 -11.16
CA GLN A 30 -4.93 19.38 -11.78
C GLN A 30 -4.81 19.55 -13.29
N GLN A 31 -3.70 19.06 -13.84
CA GLN A 31 -3.43 19.15 -15.28
C GLN A 31 -4.05 17.94 -15.97
N CYS A 32 -4.94 18.20 -16.93
CA CYS A 32 -5.54 17.15 -17.75
C CYS A 32 -4.89 17.12 -19.14
N VAL A 33 -4.57 15.93 -19.61
CA VAL A 33 -3.92 15.67 -20.89
C VAL A 33 -4.80 14.80 -21.76
N LEU A 34 -4.78 15.06 -23.07
CA LEU A 34 -5.41 14.20 -24.06
C LEU A 34 -4.40 13.20 -24.58
N VAL A 35 -4.70 11.92 -24.40
CA VAL A 35 -3.87 10.82 -24.88
C VAL A 35 -4.68 9.87 -25.75
N THR A 36 -4.01 9.22 -26.68
CA THR A 36 -4.60 8.14 -27.47
C THR A 36 -3.91 6.85 -27.08
N GLY A 37 -4.65 5.94 -26.48
CA GLY A 37 -4.22 4.58 -26.23
C GLY A 37 -4.58 3.68 -27.38
N THR A 38 -3.72 2.72 -27.71
CA THR A 38 -3.93 1.78 -28.81
C THR A 38 -3.69 0.34 -28.38
N ALA A 39 -4.38 -0.59 -29.03
CA ALA A 39 -4.15 -2.02 -28.89
C ALA A 39 -4.38 -2.74 -30.23
N SER A 40 -3.61 -3.81 -30.46
CA SER A 40 -3.81 -4.69 -31.61
C SER A 40 -5.15 -5.44 -31.50
N LEU A 41 -5.81 -5.66 -32.62
CA LEU A 41 -6.95 -6.59 -32.75
C LEU A 41 -6.53 -7.96 -33.27
N ASP A 42 -5.23 -8.18 -33.52
CA ASP A 42 -4.73 -9.47 -33.98
C ASP A 42 -4.92 -10.55 -32.92
N GLY A 43 -5.68 -11.59 -33.25
CA GLY A 43 -5.91 -12.74 -32.38
C GLY A 43 -6.81 -12.49 -31.15
N VAL A 44 -7.34 -11.28 -30.95
CA VAL A 44 -8.07 -10.91 -29.72
C VAL A 44 -9.48 -10.38 -30.00
N SER A 45 -10.35 -10.44 -28.99
CA SER A 45 -11.69 -9.84 -29.06
C SER A 45 -11.61 -8.31 -29.00
N GLU A 46 -12.61 -7.64 -29.59
CA GLU A 46 -12.72 -6.17 -29.57
C GLU A 46 -12.75 -5.63 -28.13
N ASP A 47 -13.52 -6.27 -27.24
CA ASP A 47 -13.60 -5.89 -25.83
C ASP A 47 -12.25 -6.02 -25.11
N PHE A 48 -11.44 -7.03 -25.47
CA PHE A 48 -10.10 -7.21 -24.91
C PHE A 48 -9.16 -6.11 -25.40
N ALA A 49 -9.16 -5.85 -26.71
CA ALA A 49 -8.38 -4.78 -27.31
C ALA A 49 -8.77 -3.41 -26.74
N ARG A 50 -10.07 -3.16 -26.51
CA ARG A 50 -10.57 -1.95 -25.85
C ARG A 50 -9.94 -1.76 -24.47
N GLN A 51 -9.98 -2.78 -23.61
CA GLN A 51 -9.40 -2.68 -22.27
C GLN A 51 -7.88 -2.47 -22.31
N MET A 52 -7.18 -3.16 -23.22
CA MET A 52 -5.75 -2.96 -23.43
C MET A 52 -5.42 -1.55 -23.96
N ALA A 53 -6.25 -0.97 -24.82
CA ALA A 53 -6.10 0.38 -25.33
C ALA A 53 -6.29 1.42 -24.22
N ILE A 54 -7.29 1.28 -23.34
CA ILE A 54 -7.46 2.18 -22.20
C ILE A 54 -6.24 2.07 -21.26
N ARG A 55 -5.76 0.85 -20.99
CA ARG A 55 -4.56 0.62 -20.15
C ARG A 55 -3.33 1.27 -20.74
N ASN A 56 -3.12 1.11 -22.05
CA ASN A 56 -2.06 1.76 -22.79
C ASN A 56 -2.17 3.29 -22.69
N GLY A 57 -3.37 3.84 -22.89
CA GLY A 57 -3.64 5.28 -22.80
C GLY A 57 -3.32 5.87 -21.43
N LEU A 58 -3.79 5.25 -20.33
CA LEU A 58 -3.46 5.73 -18.97
C LEU A 58 -1.96 5.65 -18.67
N LYS A 59 -1.27 4.61 -19.15
CA LYS A 59 0.20 4.51 -19.03
C LYS A 59 0.89 5.65 -19.78
N LEU A 60 0.49 5.92 -21.02
CA LEU A 60 1.03 7.04 -21.81
C LEU A 60 0.75 8.39 -21.15
N ALA A 61 -0.44 8.61 -20.62
CA ALA A 61 -0.77 9.84 -19.88
C ALA A 61 0.16 10.04 -18.68
N SER A 62 0.37 8.98 -17.87
CA SER A 62 1.29 9.09 -16.73
C SER A 62 2.71 9.47 -17.15
N MET A 63 3.15 9.10 -18.36
CA MET A 63 4.49 9.41 -18.87
C MET A 63 4.63 10.83 -19.44
N GLN A 64 3.54 11.58 -19.65
CA GLN A 64 3.63 12.93 -20.22
C GLN A 64 4.14 13.99 -19.25
N ASN A 65 4.09 13.73 -17.94
CA ASN A 65 4.60 14.62 -16.91
C ASN A 65 5.62 13.91 -16.01
N ASN A 66 6.59 14.68 -15.50
CA ASN A 66 7.62 14.24 -14.54
C ASN A 66 8.29 12.90 -14.87
N LEU A 67 8.58 12.72 -16.17
CA LEU A 67 9.31 11.58 -16.69
C LEU A 67 10.81 11.76 -16.43
N SER A 68 11.38 10.93 -15.58
CA SER A 68 12.83 10.76 -15.48
C SER A 68 13.26 9.65 -16.43
N ILE A 69 14.17 10.00 -17.33
CA ILE A 69 14.76 9.11 -18.32
C ILE A 69 16.22 8.87 -17.94
N SER A 70 16.60 7.62 -17.70
CA SER A 70 18.01 7.23 -17.54
C SER A 70 18.38 6.24 -18.64
N SER A 71 19.56 6.40 -19.25
CA SER A 71 20.03 5.50 -20.31
C SER A 71 21.40 4.95 -19.94
N ASP A 72 21.50 3.63 -19.92
CA ASP A 72 22.76 2.91 -19.72
C ASP A 72 23.29 2.43 -21.08
N GLN A 73 24.33 3.11 -21.56
CA GLN A 73 24.98 2.77 -22.83
C GLN A 73 26.36 2.17 -22.59
N VAL A 74 26.58 0.94 -23.07
CA VAL A 74 27.89 0.28 -23.04
C VAL A 74 28.44 0.23 -24.46
N VAL A 75 29.55 0.94 -24.67
CA VAL A 75 30.31 0.93 -25.93
C VAL A 75 31.56 0.08 -25.72
N THR A 76 31.74 -0.96 -26.53
CA THR A 76 33.02 -1.69 -26.62
C THR A 76 33.47 -1.70 -28.07
N ASN A 77 34.75 -1.44 -28.32
CA ASN A 77 35.34 -1.37 -29.67
C ASN A 77 34.63 -0.43 -30.66
N TYR A 78 34.23 0.76 -30.22
CA TYR A 78 33.49 1.75 -31.04
C TYR A 78 32.12 1.26 -31.56
N THR A 79 31.65 0.10 -31.10
CA THR A 79 30.32 -0.43 -31.38
C THR A 79 29.48 -0.36 -30.11
N LEU A 80 28.29 0.21 -30.24
CA LEU A 80 27.32 0.32 -29.15
C LEU A 80 26.70 -1.07 -28.92
N HIS A 81 27.03 -1.69 -27.80
CA HIS A 81 26.67 -3.09 -27.52
C HIS A 81 25.42 -3.22 -26.65
N LYS A 82 25.08 -2.18 -25.89
CA LYS A 82 23.91 -2.17 -25.02
C LYS A 82 23.39 -0.73 -24.91
N ASP A 83 22.11 -0.55 -25.20
CA ASP A 83 21.36 0.68 -24.96
C ASP A 83 20.14 0.29 -24.14
N MET A 84 20.07 0.72 -22.88
CA MET A 84 18.90 0.49 -22.03
C MET A 84 18.39 1.82 -21.50
N THR A 85 17.28 2.29 -22.06
CA THR A 85 16.60 3.51 -21.59
C THR A 85 15.46 3.13 -20.65
N HIS A 86 15.55 3.60 -19.41
CA HIS A 86 14.55 3.45 -18.37
C HIS A 86 13.74 4.73 -18.25
N PHE A 87 12.43 4.57 -18.22
CA PHE A 87 11.47 5.66 -18.09
C PHE A 87 10.73 5.50 -16.76
N THR A 88 10.85 6.47 -15.87
CA THR A 88 10.13 6.48 -14.60
C THR A 88 9.29 7.74 -14.51
N SER A 89 8.01 7.61 -14.17
CA SER A 89 7.14 8.77 -13.95
C SER A 89 6.64 8.78 -12.52
N GLN A 90 6.56 9.98 -11.94
CA GLN A 90 5.97 10.21 -10.61
C GLN A 90 4.51 10.68 -10.70
N SER A 91 3.99 10.97 -11.89
CA SER A 91 2.63 11.48 -12.07
C SER A 91 1.59 10.39 -11.84
N LYS A 92 0.58 10.72 -11.02
CA LYS A 92 -0.52 9.81 -10.70
C LYS A 92 -1.80 10.22 -11.42
N VAL A 93 -2.58 9.23 -11.86
CA VAL A 93 -3.89 9.48 -12.49
C VAL A 93 -4.86 9.92 -11.40
N SER A 94 -5.45 11.09 -11.50
CA SER A 94 -6.45 11.61 -10.57
C SER A 94 -7.89 11.40 -11.04
N ASN A 95 -8.11 11.38 -12.35
CA ASN A 95 -9.37 11.06 -13.01
C ASN A 95 -9.12 10.75 -14.49
N PHE A 96 -10.04 10.05 -15.16
CA PHE A 96 -10.04 9.97 -16.61
C PHE A 96 -11.45 9.84 -17.19
N ALA A 97 -11.62 10.25 -18.45
CA ALA A 97 -12.84 10.08 -19.21
C ALA A 97 -12.51 9.62 -20.64
N ILE A 98 -13.37 8.77 -21.20
CA ILE A 98 -13.29 8.35 -22.60
C ILE A 98 -13.97 9.42 -23.46
N VAL A 99 -13.23 9.99 -24.40
CA VAL A 99 -13.71 11.04 -25.31
C VAL A 99 -14.16 10.43 -26.63
N GLU A 100 -13.40 9.49 -27.17
CA GLU A 100 -13.68 8.80 -28.43
C GLU A 100 -13.10 7.38 -28.34
N GLU A 101 -13.79 6.39 -28.89
CA GLU A 101 -13.27 5.04 -29.05
C GLU A 101 -13.75 4.40 -30.36
N GLY A 102 -12.96 3.46 -30.87
CA GLY A 102 -13.37 2.65 -32.02
C GLY A 102 -12.21 1.97 -32.72
N ILE A 103 -12.55 1.11 -33.68
CA ILE A 103 -11.58 0.44 -34.54
C ILE A 103 -11.08 1.44 -35.58
N LYS A 104 -9.76 1.58 -35.70
CA LYS A 104 -9.11 2.36 -36.75
C LYS A 104 -8.35 1.42 -37.70
N PRO A 105 -8.41 1.67 -39.02
CA PRO A 105 -7.61 0.93 -39.98
C PRO A 105 -6.11 1.17 -39.72
N PRO A 106 -5.25 0.24 -40.16
CA PRO A 106 -3.80 0.41 -40.09
C PRO A 106 -3.35 1.70 -40.78
N ALA A 107 -2.25 2.29 -40.30
CA ALA A 107 -1.64 3.42 -40.97
C ALA A 107 -1.13 2.99 -42.36
N PHE A 108 -0.93 3.95 -43.25
CA PHE A 108 -0.45 3.65 -44.60
C PHE A 108 0.85 2.83 -44.59
N ASP A 109 1.78 3.16 -43.69
CA ASP A 109 3.08 2.51 -43.58
C ASP A 109 2.98 1.04 -43.11
N ASP A 110 1.96 0.72 -42.30
CA ASP A 110 1.73 -0.65 -41.79
C ASP A 110 1.17 -1.59 -42.88
N LEU A 111 0.71 -1.04 -44.02
CA LEU A 111 0.20 -1.82 -45.14
C LEU A 111 1.31 -2.45 -46.00
N PHE A 112 2.58 -2.28 -45.65
CA PHE A 112 3.72 -2.78 -46.40
C PHE A 112 4.52 -3.80 -45.57
N ASP A 113 4.97 -4.88 -46.21
CA ASP A 113 5.83 -5.88 -45.58
C ASP A 113 7.28 -5.39 -45.42
N ARG A 114 8.14 -6.23 -44.84
CA ARG A 114 9.57 -5.94 -44.63
C ARG A 114 10.35 -5.68 -45.94
N ASP A 115 9.83 -6.15 -47.07
CA ASP A 115 10.41 -5.97 -48.39
C ASP A 115 9.80 -4.75 -49.13
N GLY A 116 8.94 -3.98 -48.45
CA GLY A 116 8.27 -2.79 -49.00
C GLY A 116 7.13 -3.11 -49.98
N LYS A 117 6.64 -4.36 -50.01
CA LYS A 117 5.49 -4.73 -50.84
C LYS A 117 4.21 -4.55 -50.07
N LYS A 118 3.20 -3.98 -50.74
CA LYS A 118 1.88 -3.81 -50.14
C LYS A 118 1.26 -5.16 -49.84
N ILE A 119 0.85 -5.35 -48.60
CA ILE A 119 0.08 -6.51 -48.15
C ILE A 119 -1.27 -6.46 -48.88
N GLN A 120 -1.57 -7.51 -49.65
CA GLN A 120 -2.81 -7.60 -50.44
C GLN A 120 -3.83 -8.54 -49.81
N ASP A 121 -3.40 -9.41 -48.89
CA ASP A 121 -4.28 -10.34 -48.20
C ASP A 121 -5.26 -9.59 -47.28
N PRO A 122 -6.58 -9.66 -47.53
CA PRO A 122 -7.57 -8.99 -46.70
C PRO A 122 -7.56 -9.46 -45.24
N GLU A 123 -7.18 -10.70 -44.97
CA GLU A 123 -7.11 -11.24 -43.60
C GLU A 123 -5.91 -10.64 -42.85
N ALA A 124 -4.74 -10.60 -43.49
CA ALA A 124 -3.57 -9.91 -42.94
C ALA A 124 -3.83 -8.42 -42.70
N ILE A 125 -4.52 -7.71 -43.60
CA ILE A 125 -4.88 -6.30 -43.41
C ILE A 125 -5.81 -6.12 -42.20
N ARG A 126 -6.78 -7.03 -42.01
CA ARG A 126 -7.70 -6.97 -40.87
C ARG A 126 -6.99 -7.16 -39.53
N LYS A 127 -5.95 -8.00 -39.48
CA LYS A 127 -5.11 -8.20 -38.27
C LYS A 127 -4.31 -6.97 -37.89
N LEU A 128 -4.03 -6.08 -38.86
CA LEU A 128 -3.35 -4.82 -38.62
C LEU A 128 -4.27 -3.70 -38.11
N ASN A 129 -5.59 -3.94 -38.03
CA ASN A 129 -6.49 -2.98 -37.40
C ASN A 129 -6.13 -2.82 -35.91
N THR A 130 -6.29 -1.60 -35.41
CA THR A 130 -6.06 -1.30 -34.00
C THR A 130 -7.32 -0.75 -33.37
N TYR A 131 -7.57 -1.14 -32.13
CA TYR A 131 -8.56 -0.46 -31.30
C TYR A 131 -7.91 0.79 -30.71
N GLN A 132 -8.55 1.95 -30.87
CA GLN A 132 -8.03 3.21 -30.36
C GLN A 132 -9.03 3.83 -29.38
N VAL A 133 -8.50 4.34 -28.27
CA VAL A 133 -9.27 5.09 -27.27
C VAL A 133 -8.59 6.41 -26.99
N LYS A 134 -9.33 7.50 -27.19
CA LYS A 134 -8.92 8.85 -26.82
C LYS A 134 -9.42 9.15 -25.41
N LEU A 135 -8.49 9.40 -24.50
CA LEU A 135 -8.76 9.65 -23.10
C LEU A 135 -8.40 11.09 -22.74
N GLU A 136 -9.27 11.75 -21.98
CA GLU A 136 -8.90 12.90 -21.18
C GLU A 136 -8.48 12.40 -19.80
N VAL A 137 -7.21 12.57 -19.43
CA VAL A 137 -6.63 12.04 -18.19
C VAL A 137 -6.10 13.18 -17.37
N CYS A 138 -6.67 13.36 -16.18
CA CYS A 138 -6.20 14.34 -15.22
C CYS A 138 -5.13 13.74 -14.33
N LEU A 139 -4.00 14.41 -14.19
CA LEU A 139 -2.85 13.96 -13.40
C LEU A 139 -2.72 14.79 -12.12
N THR A 140 -2.08 14.19 -11.12
CA THR A 140 -1.68 14.87 -9.88
C THR A 140 -0.23 14.53 -9.54
N GLU A 141 0.46 15.51 -8.98
CA GLU A 141 1.83 15.38 -8.48
C GLU A 141 1.87 15.15 -6.96
N ASP A 142 0.70 15.08 -6.30
CA ASP A 142 0.67 14.77 -4.87
C ASP A 142 1.24 13.36 -4.65
N PRO A 143 2.40 13.22 -3.97
CA PRO A 143 2.99 11.92 -3.72
C PRO A 143 2.09 11.04 -2.85
N ARG A 144 1.17 11.64 -2.08
CA ARG A 144 0.20 10.94 -1.22
C ARG A 144 -1.06 10.49 -1.95
N ALA A 145 -1.34 11.01 -3.15
CA ALA A 145 -2.47 10.57 -3.96
C ALA A 145 -2.28 9.12 -4.41
N CYS A 146 -3.35 8.43 -4.76
CA CYS A 146 -3.29 7.14 -5.44
C CYS A 146 -3.83 7.30 -6.86
N ASN A 147 -3.44 6.39 -7.75
CA ASN A 147 -3.98 6.36 -9.12
C ASN A 147 -5.49 6.07 -9.07
N LYS A 148 -6.35 7.00 -9.46
CA LYS A 148 -7.78 6.72 -9.66
C LYS A 148 -7.98 5.96 -10.98
N VAL A 149 -7.68 4.68 -10.91
CA VAL A 149 -7.92 3.68 -11.95
C VAL A 149 -9.01 2.69 -11.47
N PRO A 150 -9.69 1.97 -12.39
CA PRO A 150 -10.72 1.01 -12.02
C PRO A 150 -10.21 -0.01 -10.99
N GLY A 151 -10.87 -0.09 -9.83
CA GLY A 151 -10.47 -1.00 -8.75
C GLY A 151 -9.43 -0.47 -7.75
N ASN A 152 -8.83 0.72 -7.94
CA ASN A 152 -7.89 1.27 -6.94
C ASN A 152 -8.58 1.81 -5.65
N HIS A 153 -9.90 1.72 -5.55
CA HIS A 153 -10.63 2.00 -4.31
C HIS A 153 -10.68 0.78 -3.37
N LEU A 154 -10.21 -0.38 -3.84
CA LEU A 154 -10.26 -1.62 -3.11
C LEU A 154 -9.14 -1.68 -2.06
N GLN A 155 -9.44 -2.31 -0.94
CA GLN A 155 -8.47 -2.59 0.12
C GLN A 155 -7.96 -4.02 -0.05
N PRO A 156 -6.65 -4.23 -0.20
CA PRO A 156 -6.10 -5.58 -0.16
C PRO A 156 -6.34 -6.19 1.22
N LYS A 157 -6.37 -7.52 1.31
CA LYS A 157 -6.63 -8.17 2.60
C LYS A 157 -5.35 -8.18 3.43
N LEU A 158 -5.42 -7.62 4.64
CA LEU A 158 -4.31 -7.54 5.59
C LEU A 158 -4.49 -8.56 6.74
N ALA A 159 -3.55 -9.48 6.88
CA ALA A 159 -3.39 -10.26 8.09
C ALA A 159 -2.60 -9.43 9.11
N VAL A 160 -3.10 -9.29 10.34
CA VAL A 160 -2.37 -8.66 11.44
C VAL A 160 -1.82 -9.78 12.31
N ALA A 161 -0.50 -9.93 12.41
CA ALA A 161 0.11 -10.94 13.27
C ALA A 161 0.23 -10.45 14.72
N ARG A 162 0.34 -11.39 15.66
CA ARG A 162 0.63 -11.04 17.06
C ARG A 162 2.01 -10.38 17.17
N PRO A 163 2.13 -9.23 17.85
CA PRO A 163 3.43 -8.63 18.11
C PRO A 163 4.33 -9.56 18.92
N VAL A 164 5.63 -9.50 18.64
CA VAL A 164 6.67 -10.17 19.44
C VAL A 164 7.50 -9.13 20.18
N ILE A 165 8.17 -9.54 21.25
CA ILE A 165 9.08 -8.69 22.02
C ILE A 165 10.47 -9.32 22.05
N ALA A 166 11.49 -8.50 21.83
CA ALA A 166 12.88 -8.96 21.82
C ALA A 166 13.34 -9.45 23.20
N ASP A 167 12.96 -8.73 24.24
CA ASP A 167 13.23 -9.09 25.63
C ASP A 167 11.96 -8.99 26.47
N SER A 168 11.36 -10.15 26.76
CA SER A 168 10.13 -10.23 27.57
C SER A 168 10.30 -9.74 29.01
N TYR A 169 11.52 -9.68 29.55
CA TYR A 169 11.76 -9.23 30.92
C TYR A 169 11.49 -7.73 31.07
N GLN A 170 11.72 -6.94 30.02
CA GLN A 170 11.56 -5.49 30.04
C GLN A 170 10.10 -5.04 30.18
N GLY A 171 9.14 -5.89 29.81
CA GLY A 171 7.71 -5.59 29.86
C GLY A 171 6.95 -6.22 31.02
N ARG A 172 7.64 -6.75 32.04
CA ARG A 172 7.01 -7.52 33.11
C ARG A 172 6.00 -6.70 33.93
N ASP A 173 6.23 -5.41 34.09
CA ASP A 173 5.32 -4.50 34.78
C ASP A 173 4.03 -4.24 33.98
N ILE A 174 4.06 -4.35 32.66
CA ILE A 174 2.91 -4.09 31.79
C ILE A 174 2.07 -5.35 31.63
N SER A 175 0.86 -5.36 32.19
CA SER A 175 -0.09 -6.46 31.97
C SER A 175 -0.74 -6.37 30.59
N ASN A 176 -1.03 -7.54 29.99
CA ASN A 176 -1.69 -7.66 28.70
C ASN A 176 -0.96 -7.02 27.49
N LEU A 177 0.36 -6.76 27.57
CA LEU A 177 1.08 -6.01 26.54
C LEU A 177 0.85 -6.55 25.11
N LEU A 178 1.25 -7.78 24.79
CA LEU A 178 1.24 -8.27 23.40
C LEU A 178 -0.18 -8.42 22.83
N THR A 179 -1.09 -8.97 23.64
CA THR A 179 -2.49 -9.19 23.20
C THR A 179 -3.24 -7.87 23.11
N GLY A 180 -3.10 -6.98 24.09
CA GLY A 180 -3.69 -5.65 24.06
C GLY A 180 -3.17 -4.81 22.91
N TYR A 181 -1.86 -4.90 22.60
CA TYR A 181 -1.27 -4.22 21.44
C TYR A 181 -1.88 -4.71 20.13
N HIS A 182 -2.00 -6.03 19.95
CA HIS A 182 -2.63 -6.62 18.75
C HIS A 182 -4.07 -6.15 18.57
N THR A 183 -4.89 -6.23 19.63
CA THR A 183 -6.28 -5.77 19.59
C THR A 183 -6.39 -4.28 19.28
N GLU A 184 -5.50 -3.46 19.84
CA GLU A 184 -5.46 -2.02 19.56
C GLU A 184 -5.05 -1.70 18.13
N LEU A 185 -4.12 -2.45 17.53
CA LEU A 185 -3.79 -2.32 16.12
C LEU A 185 -5.02 -2.58 15.24
N GLU A 186 -5.70 -3.70 15.44
CA GLU A 186 -6.90 -4.03 14.66
C GLU A 186 -8.01 -2.98 14.82
N ARG A 187 -8.26 -2.55 16.07
CA ARG A 187 -9.29 -1.55 16.37
C ARG A 187 -8.97 -0.22 15.69
N ARG A 188 -7.72 0.25 15.77
CA ARG A 188 -7.28 1.53 15.20
C ARG A 188 -7.25 1.51 13.67
N LEU A 189 -6.80 0.40 13.05
CA LEU A 189 -6.87 0.22 11.60
C LEU A 189 -8.33 0.28 11.10
N LYS A 190 -9.26 -0.40 11.78
CA LYS A 190 -10.70 -0.32 11.46
C LYS A 190 -11.25 1.09 11.60
N LEU A 191 -10.89 1.81 12.67
CA LEU A 191 -11.31 3.20 12.88
C LEU A 191 -10.74 4.17 11.84
N GLN A 192 -9.53 3.91 11.33
CA GLN A 192 -8.96 4.65 10.21
C GLN A 192 -9.58 4.29 8.85
N GLY A 193 -10.53 3.35 8.82
CA GLY A 193 -11.29 2.98 7.63
C GLY A 193 -10.79 1.72 6.93
N TYR A 194 -9.76 1.03 7.44
CA TYR A 194 -9.28 -0.23 6.86
C TYR A 194 -10.11 -1.41 7.38
N GLN A 195 -11.07 -1.87 6.57
CA GLN A 195 -12.03 -2.92 6.95
C GLN A 195 -11.58 -4.32 6.53
N ASN A 196 -10.79 -4.45 5.46
CA ASN A 196 -10.38 -5.75 4.93
C ASN A 196 -9.21 -6.37 5.71
N LEU A 197 -9.41 -6.66 6.99
CA LEU A 197 -8.38 -7.24 7.85
C LEU A 197 -8.81 -8.54 8.52
N VAL A 198 -7.82 -9.35 8.89
CA VAL A 198 -7.99 -10.60 9.63
C VAL A 198 -6.88 -10.74 10.67
N ALA A 199 -7.23 -11.19 11.87
CA ALA A 199 -6.26 -11.48 12.91
C ALA A 199 -5.52 -12.79 12.63
N LEU A 200 -4.21 -12.81 12.84
CA LEU A 200 -3.35 -13.99 12.81
C LEU A 200 -2.76 -14.18 14.21
N GLU A 201 -3.15 -15.28 14.86
CA GLU A 201 -2.76 -15.54 16.25
C GLU A 201 -1.31 -16.03 16.40
N GLU A 202 -0.73 -16.59 15.32
CA GLU A 202 0.62 -17.13 15.30
C GLU A 202 1.68 -16.09 14.90
N SER A 203 2.82 -16.09 15.59
CA SER A 203 3.96 -15.21 15.32
C SER A 203 5.15 -15.97 14.69
N THR A 204 4.91 -17.13 14.09
CA THR A 204 5.92 -18.02 13.47
C THR A 204 6.65 -17.39 12.28
N VAL A 205 6.15 -16.24 11.81
CA VAL A 205 6.66 -15.47 10.67
C VAL A 205 7.98 -14.75 10.95
N ILE A 206 8.45 -14.77 12.20
CA ILE A 206 9.62 -14.00 12.63
C ILE A 206 10.73 -14.95 13.07
N ASP A 207 11.94 -14.81 12.50
CA ASP A 207 13.10 -15.62 12.93
C ASP A 207 13.71 -15.02 14.21
N THR A 208 13.70 -15.80 15.28
CA THR A 208 14.23 -15.43 16.61
C THR A 208 15.68 -15.87 16.82
N ARG A 209 16.28 -16.62 15.88
CA ARG A 209 17.67 -17.08 15.94
C ARG A 209 18.68 -16.06 15.38
N GLN A 210 18.18 -15.03 14.72
CA GLN A 210 18.91 -13.94 14.08
C GLN A 210 18.35 -12.59 14.57
N PRO A 211 18.85 -11.42 14.12
CA PRO A 211 18.15 -10.16 14.36
C PRO A 211 16.67 -10.32 13.97
N ILE A 212 15.76 -10.14 14.93
CA ILE A 212 14.34 -10.49 14.79
C ILE A 212 13.78 -9.83 13.53
N ALA A 213 13.52 -10.60 12.48
CA ALA A 213 13.17 -10.10 11.15
C ALA A 213 12.16 -11.05 10.48
N PRO A 214 11.41 -10.58 9.47
CA PRO A 214 10.47 -11.43 8.74
C PRO A 214 11.17 -12.59 8.03
N ASN A 215 10.64 -13.80 8.18
CA ASN A 215 11.09 -14.97 7.43
C ASN A 215 10.35 -15.04 6.08
N LEU A 216 10.95 -14.49 5.03
CA LEU A 216 10.38 -14.41 3.68
C LEU A 216 10.38 -15.75 2.90
N SER A 217 10.69 -16.87 3.56
CA SER A 217 10.65 -18.17 2.89
C SER A 217 9.21 -18.51 2.46
N PRO A 218 9.00 -18.98 1.21
CA PRO A 218 7.68 -19.39 0.74
C PRO A 218 7.02 -20.45 1.64
N GLU A 219 7.82 -21.30 2.28
CA GLU A 219 7.35 -22.34 3.19
C GLU A 219 6.66 -21.79 4.44
N VAL A 220 7.01 -20.57 4.87
CA VAL A 220 6.36 -19.87 6.00
C VAL A 220 5.22 -18.97 5.53
N MET A 221 5.37 -18.34 4.36
CA MET A 221 4.40 -17.35 3.86
C MET A 221 3.16 -17.98 3.23
N GLU A 222 3.31 -19.10 2.50
CA GLU A 222 2.21 -19.76 1.80
C GLU A 222 1.09 -20.25 2.74
N PRO A 223 1.36 -20.94 3.87
CA PRO A 223 0.31 -21.38 4.78
C PRO A 223 -0.50 -20.22 5.38
N ILE A 224 0.14 -19.07 5.61
CA ILE A 224 -0.53 -17.86 6.09
C ILE A 224 -1.51 -17.39 5.02
N ARG A 225 -1.06 -17.30 3.77
CA ARG A 225 -1.92 -16.92 2.64
C ARG A 225 -3.08 -17.88 2.47
N GLU A 226 -2.86 -19.19 2.54
CA GLU A 226 -3.93 -20.19 2.40
C GLU A 226 -4.96 -20.11 3.54
N THR A 227 -4.50 -19.93 4.78
CA THR A 227 -5.38 -19.92 5.97
C THR A 227 -6.13 -18.60 6.09
N THR A 228 -5.45 -17.48 5.86
CA THR A 228 -6.01 -16.14 6.04
C THR A 228 -6.62 -15.58 4.77
N GLY A 229 -6.19 -16.05 3.60
CA GLY A 229 -6.50 -15.45 2.31
C GLY A 229 -5.96 -14.03 2.14
N ALA A 230 -5.02 -13.61 2.98
CA ALA A 230 -4.47 -12.26 2.95
C ALA A 230 -3.44 -12.09 1.84
N GLN A 231 -3.37 -10.87 1.29
CA GLN A 231 -2.31 -10.47 0.36
C GLN A 231 -1.10 -9.93 1.13
N TYR A 232 -1.33 -9.28 2.26
CA TYR A 232 -0.28 -8.71 3.10
C TYR A 232 -0.36 -9.23 4.53
N VAL A 233 0.78 -9.31 5.21
CA VAL A 233 0.85 -9.52 6.66
C VAL A 233 1.59 -8.37 7.35
N LEU A 234 1.01 -7.86 8.43
CA LEU A 234 1.62 -6.89 9.34
C LEU A 234 2.32 -7.65 10.47
N LEU A 235 3.65 -7.50 10.54
CA LEU A 235 4.48 -8.04 11.61
C LEU A 235 4.96 -6.89 12.49
N THR A 236 4.92 -7.07 13.81
CA THR A 236 5.35 -6.05 14.79
C THR A 236 6.35 -6.64 15.77
N VAL A 237 7.45 -5.94 15.98
CA VAL A 237 8.53 -6.29 16.90
C VAL A 237 8.72 -5.15 17.89
N ILE A 238 8.47 -5.41 19.17
CA ILE A 238 8.85 -4.53 20.27
C ILE A 238 10.34 -4.78 20.54
N ARG A 239 11.19 -3.87 20.08
CA ARG A 239 12.66 -3.98 20.14
C ARG A 239 13.19 -3.70 21.54
N SER A 240 12.65 -2.68 22.19
CA SER A 240 13.00 -2.32 23.56
C SER A 240 11.80 -1.69 24.25
N ILE A 241 11.64 -2.01 25.53
CA ILE A 241 10.79 -1.29 26.49
C ILE A 241 11.52 -1.17 27.84
N SER A 242 12.85 -1.13 27.77
CA SER A 242 13.73 -1.18 28.93
C SER A 242 13.54 0.02 29.83
N ALA A 243 13.43 -0.21 31.13
CA ALA A 243 13.35 0.83 32.15
C ALA A 243 14.68 0.91 32.92
N HIS A 244 15.22 2.11 33.07
CA HIS A 244 16.49 2.36 33.75
C HIS A 244 16.36 3.49 34.77
N ASN A 245 17.30 3.53 35.71
CA ASN A 245 17.52 4.69 36.56
C ASN A 245 18.76 5.43 36.06
N GLU A 246 18.57 6.66 35.61
CA GLU A 246 19.64 7.57 35.15
C GLU A 246 20.07 8.58 36.22
N ASP A 247 19.61 8.43 37.46
CA ASP A 247 20.03 9.33 38.53
C ASP A 247 21.54 9.19 38.79
N SER A 248 22.19 10.31 39.10
CA SER A 248 23.61 10.30 39.45
C SER A 248 23.89 9.38 40.65
N ALA A 249 25.07 8.76 40.67
CA ALA A 249 25.47 7.87 41.76
C ALA A 249 25.40 8.55 43.14
N ALA A 250 25.68 9.86 43.20
CA ALA A 250 25.56 10.68 44.41
C ALA A 250 24.10 10.76 44.88
N TRP A 251 23.16 11.02 43.98
CA TRP A 251 21.73 11.07 44.29
C TRP A 251 21.19 9.72 44.75
N ASN A 252 21.61 8.65 44.08
CA ASN A 252 21.26 7.28 44.46
C ASN A 252 21.83 6.86 45.83
N LYS A 253 22.97 7.43 46.25
CA LYS A 253 23.51 7.24 47.60
C LYS A 253 22.66 7.96 48.65
N ILE A 254 22.18 9.17 48.34
CA ILE A 254 21.28 9.93 49.20
C ILE A 254 19.95 9.20 49.38
N LYS A 255 19.33 8.71 48.29
CA LYS A 255 18.09 7.90 48.35
C LYS A 255 18.25 6.70 49.29
N ARG A 256 19.33 5.94 49.12
CA ARG A 256 19.64 4.78 49.98
C ARG A 256 19.87 5.16 51.45
N PHE A 257 20.53 6.30 51.71
CA PHE A 257 20.73 6.78 53.09
C PHE A 257 19.40 7.04 53.81
N TYR A 258 18.43 7.62 53.11
CA TYR A 258 17.07 7.83 53.63
C TYR A 258 16.13 6.63 53.42
N ASN A 259 16.67 5.45 53.09
CA ASN A 259 15.92 4.22 52.87
C ASN A 259 14.83 4.32 51.79
N HIS A 260 15.03 5.19 50.79
CA HIS A 260 14.21 5.27 49.59
C HIS A 260 14.70 4.27 48.53
N GLU A 261 13.74 3.60 47.89
CA GLU A 261 13.99 2.69 46.78
C GLU A 261 14.49 3.45 45.54
N ILE A 262 15.45 2.86 44.81
CA ILE A 262 15.92 3.38 43.53
C ILE A 262 15.04 2.76 42.44
N LYS A 263 14.07 3.54 41.98
CA LYS A 263 13.17 3.14 40.90
C LYS A 263 13.67 3.63 39.54
N PRO A 264 13.33 2.92 38.45
CA PRO A 264 13.53 3.45 37.11
C PRO A 264 12.88 4.83 36.95
N ASN A 265 13.57 5.74 36.27
CA ASN A 265 13.10 7.10 35.98
C ASN A 265 13.14 7.44 34.48
N VAL A 266 13.64 6.51 33.66
CA VAL A 266 13.59 6.59 32.19
C VAL A 266 13.15 5.24 31.63
N ARG A 267 12.40 5.27 30.54
CA ARG A 267 12.06 4.08 29.75
C ARG A 267 12.24 4.37 28.27
N TYR A 268 12.97 3.48 27.60
CA TYR A 268 13.19 3.54 26.16
C TYR A 268 12.20 2.60 25.49
N LEU A 269 11.33 3.13 24.63
CA LEU A 269 10.37 2.34 23.87
C LEU A 269 10.73 2.37 22.40
N GLU A 270 10.92 1.21 21.81
CA GLU A 270 11.20 1.06 20.39
C GLU A 270 10.34 -0.05 19.80
N VAL A 271 9.59 0.28 18.75
CA VAL A 271 8.76 -0.66 18.00
C VAL A 271 9.12 -0.57 16.53
N GLU A 272 9.34 -1.73 15.93
CA GLU A 272 9.57 -1.87 14.51
C GLU A 272 8.47 -2.72 13.89
N PHE A 273 8.01 -2.36 12.70
CA PHE A 273 6.97 -3.10 12.02
C PHE A 273 7.23 -3.22 10.52
N PHE A 274 6.72 -4.31 9.97
CA PHE A 274 6.92 -4.73 8.60
C PHE A 274 5.56 -5.00 7.95
N VAL A 275 5.39 -4.56 6.72
CA VAL A 275 4.31 -4.99 5.83
C VAL A 275 4.94 -5.89 4.79
N VAL A 276 4.56 -7.17 4.79
CA VAL A 276 5.11 -8.19 3.89
C VAL A 276 4.06 -8.59 2.88
N ASP A 277 4.44 -8.66 1.60
CA ASP A 277 3.63 -9.21 0.51
C ASP A 277 3.72 -10.74 0.53
N LEU A 278 2.59 -11.42 0.75
CA LEU A 278 2.47 -12.88 0.82
C LEU A 278 2.43 -13.55 -0.56
N ILE A 279 2.26 -12.79 -1.64
CA ILE A 279 2.26 -13.29 -3.02
C ILE A 279 3.68 -13.25 -3.59
N HIS A 280 4.37 -12.13 -3.38
CA HIS A 280 5.72 -11.90 -3.92
C HIS A 280 6.85 -12.24 -2.93
N ASN A 281 6.52 -12.49 -1.65
CA ASN A 281 7.47 -12.81 -0.57
C ASN A 281 8.52 -11.73 -0.33
N GLU A 282 8.10 -10.47 -0.24
CA GLU A 282 8.98 -9.33 -0.04
C GLU A 282 8.45 -8.35 1.02
N VAL A 283 9.36 -7.59 1.62
CA VAL A 283 9.00 -6.50 2.54
C VAL A 283 8.66 -5.27 1.71
N VAL A 284 7.39 -4.86 1.74
CA VAL A 284 6.88 -3.67 1.03
C VAL A 284 7.12 -2.41 1.85
N SER A 285 7.12 -2.52 3.18
CA SER A 285 7.37 -1.39 4.07
C SER A 285 8.00 -1.86 5.37
N GLN A 286 8.99 -1.11 5.85
CA GLN A 286 9.66 -1.29 7.13
C GLN A 286 9.80 0.07 7.80
N GLN A 287 9.35 0.19 9.05
CA GLN A 287 9.40 1.43 9.82
C GLN A 287 9.73 1.10 11.28
N ARG A 288 10.47 1.99 11.94
CA ARG A 288 10.84 1.89 13.35
C ARG A 288 10.56 3.21 14.04
N GLU A 289 9.82 3.12 15.13
CA GLU A 289 9.45 4.24 15.99
C GLU A 289 10.10 4.06 17.36
N GLY A 290 10.66 5.16 17.90
CA GLY A 290 11.42 5.16 19.13
C GLY A 290 11.17 6.41 19.96
N PHE A 291 10.93 6.25 21.26
CA PHE A 291 10.65 7.35 22.18
C PHE A 291 11.21 7.07 23.58
N ASP A 292 11.59 8.14 24.27
CA ASP A 292 12.05 8.10 25.66
C ASP A 292 10.97 8.67 26.57
N VAL A 293 10.59 7.92 27.60
CA VAL A 293 9.69 8.37 28.67
C VAL A 293 10.53 8.72 29.88
N LYS A 294 10.29 9.87 30.50
CA LYS A 294 10.99 10.31 31.72
C LYS A 294 9.98 10.46 32.87
N GLY A 295 10.44 10.24 34.09
CA GLY A 295 9.63 10.39 35.30
C GLY A 295 9.17 9.06 35.87
N ASP A 296 7.86 8.89 36.08
CA ASP A 296 7.29 7.64 36.60
C ASP A 296 6.97 6.69 35.44
N VAL A 297 7.93 5.82 35.13
CA VAL A 297 7.90 5.01 33.90
C VAL A 297 7.33 3.61 34.10
N GLU A 298 7.25 3.13 35.35
CA GLU A 298 6.66 1.84 35.68
C GLU A 298 5.14 1.98 35.75
N VAL A 299 4.43 1.17 34.96
CA VAL A 299 2.97 1.31 34.84
C VAL A 299 2.23 0.54 35.93
N GLY A 300 2.79 -0.61 36.32
CA GLY A 300 2.13 -1.56 37.21
C GLY A 300 1.13 -2.48 36.50
N ARG A 301 0.82 -3.59 37.15
CA ARG A 301 -0.02 -4.67 36.60
C ARG A 301 -1.52 -4.39 36.67
N ASP A 302 -1.93 -3.41 37.46
CA ASP A 302 -3.30 -2.97 37.73
C ASP A 302 -3.91 -2.14 36.59
N ARG A 303 -3.10 -1.73 35.62
CA ARG A 303 -3.52 -0.96 34.44
C ARG A 303 -3.19 -1.75 33.16
N PRO A 304 -4.05 -2.70 32.75
CA PRO A 304 -3.78 -3.52 31.57
C PRO A 304 -3.65 -2.71 30.29
N PHE A 305 -2.72 -3.11 29.42
CA PHE A 305 -2.56 -2.54 28.10
C PHE A 305 -3.89 -2.59 27.33
N GLY A 306 -4.22 -1.49 26.66
CA GLY A 306 -5.47 -1.32 25.92
C GLY A 306 -6.60 -0.67 26.73
N THR A 307 -6.42 -0.46 28.04
CA THR A 307 -7.38 0.27 28.87
C THR A 307 -7.13 1.78 28.85
N SER A 308 -8.16 2.57 29.15
CA SER A 308 -8.02 4.02 29.33
C SER A 308 -7.07 4.38 30.47
N ALA A 309 -7.06 3.59 31.55
CA ALA A 309 -6.15 3.78 32.69
C ALA A 309 -4.68 3.58 32.28
N PHE A 310 -4.39 2.61 31.41
CA PHE A 310 -3.05 2.43 30.87
C PHE A 310 -2.63 3.62 30.01
N PHE A 311 -3.46 4.02 29.04
CA PHE A 311 -3.15 5.12 28.12
C PHE A 311 -3.08 6.51 28.77
N ALA A 312 -3.55 6.65 30.01
CA ALA A 312 -3.40 7.87 30.81
C ALA A 312 -2.03 7.99 31.51
N THR A 313 -1.21 6.94 31.51
CA THR A 313 0.16 6.98 32.07
C THR A 313 1.16 7.55 31.07
N ASP A 314 2.32 8.01 31.54
CA ASP A 314 3.38 8.56 30.66
C ASP A 314 3.86 7.52 29.63
N THR A 315 4.10 6.28 30.08
CA THR A 315 4.42 5.14 29.20
C THR A 315 3.26 4.83 28.24
N GLY A 316 2.02 4.85 28.73
CA GLY A 316 0.84 4.57 27.91
C GLY A 316 0.62 5.61 26.81
N MET A 317 0.83 6.89 27.08
CA MET A 317 0.74 7.96 26.07
C MET A 317 1.75 7.76 24.93
N VAL A 318 2.95 7.28 25.24
CA VAL A 318 3.94 6.95 24.21
C VAL A 318 3.51 5.75 23.39
N PHE A 319 2.99 4.68 24.00
CA PHE A 319 2.39 3.57 23.25
C PHE A 319 1.21 4.01 22.37
N ASP A 320 0.37 4.92 22.85
CA ASP A 320 -0.72 5.50 22.05
C ASP A 320 -0.20 6.23 20.81
N ALA A 321 0.88 7.02 20.98
CA ALA A 321 1.54 7.72 19.88
C ALA A 321 2.16 6.74 18.87
N ILE A 322 2.88 5.72 19.33
CA ILE A 322 3.47 4.67 18.49
C ILE A 322 2.38 3.93 17.71
N LEU A 323 1.30 3.50 18.38
CA LEU A 323 0.18 2.81 17.72
C LEU A 323 -0.44 3.68 16.62
N ARG A 324 -0.62 4.98 16.87
CA ARG A 324 -1.12 5.93 15.86
C ARG A 324 -0.18 6.06 14.66
N LEU A 325 1.13 6.18 14.90
CA LEU A 325 2.14 6.26 13.85
C LEU A 325 2.17 4.96 13.04
N GLN A 326 2.14 3.81 13.73
CA GLN A 326 2.14 2.50 13.11
C GLN A 326 0.91 2.29 12.22
N THR A 327 -0.31 2.52 12.72
CA THR A 327 -1.51 2.28 11.90
C THR A 327 -1.60 3.26 10.73
N GLN A 328 -1.16 4.51 10.91
CA GLN A 328 -1.05 5.48 9.82
C GLN A 328 -0.01 5.06 8.77
N GLY A 329 1.14 4.55 9.20
CA GLY A 329 2.18 4.03 8.33
C GLY A 329 1.69 2.84 7.51
N VAL A 330 1.04 1.87 8.14
CA VAL A 330 0.44 0.70 7.47
C VAL A 330 -0.64 1.12 6.47
N TYR A 331 -1.57 1.99 6.88
CA TYR A 331 -2.61 2.50 5.99
C TYR A 331 -2.02 3.19 4.75
N ASN A 332 -1.01 4.05 4.95
CA ASN A 332 -0.36 4.76 3.85
C ASN A 332 0.41 3.83 2.90
N SER A 333 1.00 2.75 3.40
CA SER A 333 1.70 1.77 2.57
C SER A 333 0.75 0.91 1.73
N LEU A 334 -0.48 0.67 2.21
CA LEU A 334 -1.45 -0.22 1.58
C LEU A 334 -2.51 0.48 0.71
N LYS A 335 -2.85 1.75 0.99
CA LYS A 335 -3.96 2.47 0.34
C LYS A 335 -3.85 2.63 -1.19
N CYS A 336 -2.65 2.48 -1.76
CA CYS A 336 -2.42 2.56 -3.20
C CYS A 336 -1.95 1.22 -3.80
N GLN A 337 -2.00 0.13 -3.03
CA GLN A 337 -1.62 -1.18 -3.53
C GLN A 337 -2.80 -1.83 -4.26
N PRO A 338 -2.59 -2.38 -5.47
CA PRO A 338 -3.65 -3.07 -6.18
C PRO A 338 -4.05 -4.34 -5.42
N VAL A 339 -5.33 -4.67 -5.49
CA VAL A 339 -5.84 -5.92 -4.95
C VAL A 339 -5.54 -7.04 -5.92
N GLU A 340 -4.87 -8.06 -5.40
CA GLU A 340 -4.64 -9.33 -6.09
C GLU A 340 -5.40 -10.45 -5.38
N SER A 341 -6.14 -11.22 -6.17
CA SER A 341 -6.92 -12.38 -5.75
C SER A 341 -6.74 -13.51 -6.75
N GLN A 342 -7.54 -14.56 -6.65
CA GLN A 342 -7.51 -15.72 -7.54
C GLN A 342 -8.91 -16.18 -7.91
N ILE A 343 -9.01 -16.80 -9.08
CA ILE A 343 -10.19 -17.59 -9.47
C ILE A 343 -10.19 -18.85 -8.62
N ILE A 344 -11.18 -19.00 -7.74
CA ILE A 344 -11.29 -20.17 -6.85
C ILE A 344 -12.26 -21.21 -7.38
N ASP A 345 -13.10 -20.85 -8.34
CA ASP A 345 -14.10 -21.74 -8.92
C ASP A 345 -14.62 -21.20 -10.26
N ILE A 346 -15.10 -22.09 -11.12
CA ILE A 346 -15.77 -21.76 -12.38
C ILE A 346 -16.98 -22.67 -12.51
N ARG A 347 -18.18 -22.09 -12.54
CA ARG A 347 -19.45 -22.84 -12.60
C ARG A 347 -20.44 -22.14 -13.51
N ASP A 348 -21.05 -22.89 -14.42
CA ASP A 348 -22.09 -22.40 -15.32
C ASP A 348 -21.67 -21.14 -16.13
N GLY A 349 -20.39 -21.02 -16.46
CA GLY A 349 -19.83 -19.86 -17.17
C GLY A 349 -19.53 -18.65 -16.28
N GLU A 350 -19.81 -18.73 -14.98
CA GLU A 350 -19.49 -17.71 -13.98
C GLU A 350 -18.20 -18.04 -13.23
N TYR A 351 -17.48 -16.98 -12.86
CA TYR A 351 -16.18 -17.06 -12.22
C TYR A 351 -16.29 -16.61 -10.76
N VAL A 352 -15.84 -17.46 -9.84
CA VAL A 352 -15.85 -17.14 -8.41
C VAL A 352 -14.48 -16.66 -7.99
N LEU A 353 -14.44 -15.46 -7.39
CA LEU A 353 -13.22 -14.81 -6.91
C LEU A 353 -13.18 -14.82 -5.39
N TYR A 354 -11.98 -15.04 -4.84
CA TYR A 354 -11.74 -14.86 -3.40
C TYR A 354 -11.63 -13.37 -3.04
N LEU A 355 -12.75 -12.66 -3.15
CA LEU A 355 -12.87 -11.22 -2.91
C LEU A 355 -13.98 -10.98 -1.89
N THR A 356 -13.62 -10.39 -0.75
CA THR A 356 -14.56 -10.14 0.35
C THR A 356 -15.26 -8.81 0.16
N ARG A 357 -16.48 -8.65 0.68
CA ARG A 357 -17.14 -7.32 0.71
C ARG A 357 -16.34 -6.28 1.50
N ALA A 358 -15.57 -6.73 2.49
CA ALA A 358 -14.73 -5.87 3.31
C ALA A 358 -13.60 -5.20 2.51
N SER A 359 -13.24 -5.73 1.33
CA SER A 359 -12.32 -5.04 0.40
C SER A 359 -12.88 -3.73 -0.15
N GLY A 360 -14.18 -3.47 0.01
CA GLY A 360 -14.85 -2.32 -0.60
C GLY A 360 -15.34 -2.57 -2.02
N ALA A 361 -15.21 -3.81 -2.53
CA ALA A 361 -15.69 -4.22 -3.85
C ALA A 361 -17.17 -3.95 -4.07
N ARG A 362 -17.52 -3.70 -5.33
CA ARG A 362 -18.87 -3.34 -5.79
C ARG A 362 -19.22 -4.12 -7.06
N VAL A 363 -20.51 -4.28 -7.28
CA VAL A 363 -21.01 -4.78 -8.56
C VAL A 363 -20.63 -3.78 -9.65
N GLY A 364 -20.08 -4.29 -10.75
CA GLY A 364 -19.54 -3.51 -11.85
C GLY A 364 -18.02 -3.33 -11.81
N ASP A 365 -17.34 -3.67 -10.72
CA ASP A 365 -15.88 -3.62 -10.67
C ASP A 365 -15.26 -4.59 -11.68
N GLU A 366 -14.17 -4.16 -12.34
CA GLU A 366 -13.48 -4.90 -13.37
C GLU A 366 -12.11 -5.35 -12.87
N PHE A 367 -11.71 -6.55 -13.26
CA PHE A 367 -10.43 -7.13 -12.90
C PHE A 367 -9.75 -7.76 -14.11
N ALA A 368 -8.44 -7.60 -14.22
CA ALA A 368 -7.63 -8.29 -15.21
C ALA A 368 -7.23 -9.67 -14.70
N VAL A 369 -7.37 -10.68 -15.55
CA VAL A 369 -6.98 -12.07 -15.26
C VAL A 369 -5.61 -12.34 -15.87
N TYR A 370 -4.73 -12.94 -15.08
CA TYR A 370 -3.38 -13.32 -15.47
C TYR A 370 -3.20 -14.82 -15.27
N HIS A 371 -2.93 -15.51 -16.37
CA HIS A 371 -2.59 -16.93 -16.36
C HIS A 371 -1.09 -17.11 -16.14
N ARG A 372 -0.73 -18.03 -15.24
CA ARG A 372 0.66 -18.35 -14.95
C ARG A 372 1.19 -19.36 -15.97
N GLN A 373 2.23 -18.98 -16.71
CA GLN A 373 2.85 -19.87 -17.68
C GLN A 373 4.02 -20.65 -17.08
N GLY A 374 3.96 -21.98 -17.24
CA GLY A 374 5.07 -22.87 -16.93
C GLY A 374 5.48 -22.90 -15.45
N ARG A 375 6.74 -23.25 -15.22
CA ARG A 375 7.31 -23.31 -13.87
C ARG A 375 7.82 -21.93 -13.45
N PRO A 376 7.82 -21.61 -12.14
CA PRO A 376 8.43 -20.39 -11.64
C PRO A 376 9.86 -20.22 -12.15
N VAL A 377 10.19 -19.02 -12.60
CA VAL A 377 11.54 -18.65 -13.02
C VAL A 377 12.46 -18.76 -11.80
N ARG A 378 13.56 -19.49 -11.96
CA ARG A 378 14.58 -19.67 -10.93
C ARG A 378 15.94 -19.24 -11.46
N TYR A 379 16.70 -18.53 -10.65
CA TYR A 379 18.08 -18.16 -10.94
C TYR A 379 18.95 -18.47 -9.72
N GLN A 380 20.00 -19.28 -9.91
CA GLN A 380 20.92 -19.70 -8.83
C GLN A 380 20.22 -20.29 -7.60
N GLY A 381 19.11 -21.02 -7.80
CA GLY A 381 18.31 -21.62 -6.72
C GLY A 381 17.31 -20.66 -6.08
N VAL A 382 17.36 -19.36 -6.37
CA VAL A 382 16.38 -18.37 -5.93
C VAL A 382 15.18 -18.36 -6.90
N ARG A 383 13.96 -18.44 -6.36
CA ARG A 383 12.72 -18.28 -7.14
C ARG A 383 12.51 -16.78 -7.40
N LEU A 384 12.51 -16.38 -8.67
CA LEU A 384 12.31 -14.98 -9.08
C LEU A 384 10.84 -14.61 -9.28
N GLY A 385 9.96 -15.59 -9.50
CA GLY A 385 8.54 -15.35 -9.73
C GLY A 385 7.95 -16.34 -10.71
N SER A 386 6.74 -16.07 -11.19
CA SER A 386 6.09 -16.85 -12.25
C SER A 386 5.82 -15.92 -13.42
N ASP A 387 6.12 -16.38 -14.64
CA ASP A 387 5.75 -15.62 -15.83
C ASP A 387 4.22 -15.65 -15.97
N SER A 388 3.60 -14.48 -16.11
CA SER A 388 2.15 -14.35 -16.10
C SER A 388 1.69 -13.45 -17.23
N THR A 389 0.79 -13.96 -18.06
CA THR A 389 0.25 -13.25 -19.23
C THR A 389 -1.21 -12.87 -19.01
N PRO A 390 -1.66 -11.67 -19.41
CA PRO A 390 -3.07 -11.32 -19.34
C PRO A 390 -3.88 -12.26 -20.25
N THR A 391 -4.95 -12.87 -19.74
CA THR A 391 -5.79 -13.81 -20.51
C THR A 391 -7.24 -13.37 -20.64
N GLY A 392 -7.67 -12.39 -19.85
CA GLY A 392 -9.01 -11.84 -19.93
C GLY A 392 -9.29 -10.75 -18.90
N PHE A 393 -10.53 -10.30 -18.89
CA PHE A 393 -11.10 -9.36 -17.94
C PHE A 393 -12.41 -9.91 -17.40
N LEU A 394 -12.60 -9.78 -16.10
CA LEU A 394 -13.80 -10.19 -15.38
C LEU A 394 -14.52 -8.96 -14.83
N LYS A 395 -15.85 -8.99 -14.82
CA LYS A 395 -16.69 -7.97 -14.22
C LYS A 395 -17.53 -8.55 -13.09
N ILE A 396 -17.49 -7.94 -11.91
CA ILE A 396 -18.27 -8.39 -10.76
C ILE A 396 -19.76 -8.18 -11.02
N ILE A 397 -20.54 -9.25 -10.98
CA ILE A 397 -22.01 -9.20 -11.12
C ILE A 397 -22.72 -9.39 -9.79
N ARG A 398 -22.11 -10.12 -8.84
CA ARG A 398 -22.68 -10.37 -7.51
C ARG A 398 -21.60 -10.41 -6.44
N LEU A 399 -21.92 -9.89 -5.26
CA LEU A 399 -20.98 -9.80 -4.14
C LEU A 399 -21.56 -10.42 -2.86
N HIS A 400 -20.90 -11.49 -2.40
CA HIS A 400 -21.20 -12.15 -1.13
C HIS A 400 -20.25 -11.65 -0.03
N SER A 401 -20.40 -12.18 1.19
CA SER A 401 -19.58 -11.75 2.33
C SER A 401 -18.10 -12.09 2.16
N LYS A 402 -17.80 -13.28 1.59
CA LYS A 402 -16.44 -13.84 1.51
C LYS A 402 -15.94 -14.11 0.08
N PHE A 403 -16.78 -13.94 -0.92
CA PHE A 403 -16.44 -14.17 -2.32
C PHE A 403 -17.26 -13.25 -3.23
N ALA A 404 -16.80 -13.08 -4.46
CA ALA A 404 -17.53 -12.39 -5.50
C ALA A 404 -17.76 -13.33 -6.69
N VAL A 405 -18.84 -13.11 -7.43
CA VAL A 405 -19.13 -13.80 -8.69
C VAL A 405 -19.00 -12.80 -9.82
N ALA A 406 -18.29 -13.20 -10.85
CA ALA A 406 -17.94 -12.38 -11.98
C ALA A 406 -18.32 -13.07 -13.31
N GLU A 407 -18.62 -12.25 -14.30
CA GLU A 407 -18.78 -12.69 -15.70
C GLU A 407 -17.56 -12.28 -16.52
N VAL A 408 -17.38 -12.93 -17.66
CA VAL A 408 -16.33 -12.59 -18.61
C VAL A 408 -16.71 -11.30 -19.33
N LEU A 409 -15.91 -10.25 -19.14
CA LEU A 409 -16.02 -9.02 -19.91
C LEU A 409 -15.27 -9.14 -21.25
N ALA A 410 -14.08 -9.75 -21.21
CA ALA A 410 -13.27 -9.97 -22.38
C ALA A 410 -12.35 -11.18 -22.16
N LYS A 411 -12.04 -11.93 -23.21
CA LYS A 411 -11.20 -13.13 -23.14
C LYS A 411 -10.33 -13.25 -24.40
N GLU A 412 -9.09 -13.64 -24.19
CA GLU A 412 -8.12 -14.00 -25.24
C GLU A 412 -7.67 -15.46 -25.07
N GLY A 413 -7.33 -15.85 -23.84
CA GLY A 413 -6.82 -17.18 -23.51
C GLY A 413 -7.78 -18.01 -22.66
N LEU A 414 -7.35 -19.22 -22.29
CA LEU A 414 -8.05 -20.00 -21.28
C LEU A 414 -7.93 -19.28 -19.92
N MET A 415 -9.02 -19.29 -19.16
CA MET A 415 -9.06 -18.82 -17.78
C MET A 415 -9.43 -20.01 -16.91
N GLU A 416 -8.60 -20.31 -15.93
CA GLU A 416 -8.68 -21.52 -15.10
C GLU A 416 -8.72 -21.17 -13.61
N VAL A 417 -9.13 -22.13 -12.80
CA VAL A 417 -9.01 -22.05 -11.34
C VAL A 417 -7.53 -21.94 -10.97
N GLY A 418 -7.20 -20.96 -10.13
CA GLY A 418 -5.82 -20.63 -9.71
C GLY A 418 -5.18 -19.48 -10.48
N ASP A 419 -5.80 -19.00 -11.56
CA ASP A 419 -5.35 -17.78 -12.24
C ASP A 419 -5.45 -16.56 -11.31
N SER A 420 -4.46 -15.67 -11.42
CA SER A 420 -4.40 -14.44 -10.62
C SER A 420 -5.35 -13.40 -11.20
N VAL A 421 -6.04 -12.67 -10.33
CA VAL A 421 -7.01 -11.64 -10.70
C VAL A 421 -6.60 -10.35 -10.00
N ARG A 422 -6.32 -9.31 -10.77
CA ARG A 422 -5.74 -8.05 -10.25
C ARG A 422 -6.63 -6.88 -10.60
N SER A 423 -6.85 -5.98 -9.64
CA SER A 423 -7.37 -4.66 -9.94
C SER A 423 -6.34 -3.88 -10.75
N TRP A 424 -6.80 -3.12 -11.73
CA TRP A 424 -5.96 -2.22 -12.52
C TRP A 424 -5.36 -1.15 -11.63
#